data_AF-A0A949W2N6-F1
#
_entry.id   AF-A0A949W2N6-F1
#
_cell.length_a   1.000
_cell.length_b   1.000
_cell.length_c   1.000
_cell.angle_alpha   90.00
_cell.angle_beta   90.00
_cell.angle_gamma   90.00
#
_symmetry.space_group_name_H-M   'P 1'
#
loop_
_entity.id
_entity.type
_entity.pdbx_description
1 polymer ?
#
loop_
_entity_poly.entity_id
_entity_poly.type
_entity_poly.pdbx_seq_one_letter_code
_entity_poly.pdbx_strand_id
1 'polypeptide(L)'
;MRIDTQITPEQLTLSAQRVISLAAEKSLELNKTWDATHGAPVFTAEGKYSTRGWTQWTHGFQFGIPLLVYEVTAQPEFLAIGRRKTLEHMPVHLTHRGVHDHGFNIVSTYGALARLMHKGLIPFNEWELATYQTALKASAAVQAMRWSETAYGHGYIYSFNGPQSLFCDTLRTLRSLALGHGLGHRLHSERDSEISLLDRLVQHIRTTARFNVFFGDGRDIYDHPGRVAHESIFNPADGYYRCPSSQQGYSPFTTWTRGLAWILCGSAELLEWIESRPSGEFDPYGGLEEIRHLLRRMAKVTADYYIDGMTALDGIPFWDDGAPGLVHLEGWRDKNSVPENPWEPVDSSAAAISAQGLIRLGLLLKEDRYLQAGLTAAQTLFAEPYLCTNSSHQGLLLHSVYHRPNGWDHIPANSKIPQGESSMWGDYHLVELSVLILSLHPGSKLYCFFPDE
;
A
#
# COMPACT_ATOMS: atom_id res chain seq x y z
N MET A 1 -9.86 -17.17 -6.35
CA MET A 1 -8.70 -18.04 -6.02
C MET A 1 -9.14 -19.33 -5.35
N ARG A 2 -8.30 -20.37 -5.39
CA ARG A 2 -8.45 -21.58 -4.57
C ARG A 2 -7.63 -21.42 -3.29
N ILE A 3 -8.30 -21.13 -2.19
CA ILE A 3 -7.68 -21.01 -0.88
C ILE A 3 -7.15 -22.39 -0.46
N ASP A 4 -5.85 -22.47 -0.17
CA ASP A 4 -5.30 -23.62 0.55
C ASP A 4 -5.48 -23.37 2.05
N THR A 5 -6.29 -24.21 2.69
CA THR A 5 -6.63 -24.09 4.12
C THR A 5 -5.62 -24.75 5.05
N GLN A 6 -4.60 -25.41 4.49
CA GLN A 6 -3.59 -26.14 5.25
C GLN A 6 -2.28 -25.35 5.42
N ILE A 7 -2.18 -24.15 4.81
CA ILE A 7 -0.98 -23.33 4.95
C ILE A 7 -0.93 -22.74 6.35
N THR A 8 0.23 -22.91 6.98
CA THR A 8 0.58 -22.29 8.26
C THR A 8 1.66 -21.24 8.03
N PRO A 9 1.72 -20.17 8.85
CA PRO A 9 2.83 -19.22 8.80
C PRO A 9 4.20 -19.90 8.88
N GLU A 10 4.32 -20.94 9.70
CA GLU A 10 5.55 -21.72 9.91
C GLU A 10 6.04 -22.42 8.63
N GLN A 11 5.14 -22.88 7.77
CA GLN A 11 5.52 -23.49 6.49
C GLN A 11 6.09 -22.46 5.51
N LEU A 12 5.77 -21.17 5.67
CA LEU A 12 6.28 -20.10 4.82
C LEU A 12 7.56 -19.46 5.35
N THR A 13 8.02 -19.80 6.56
CA THR A 13 9.21 -19.19 7.19
C THR A 13 10.46 -19.23 6.30
N LEU A 14 10.79 -20.40 5.74
CA LEU A 14 11.98 -20.54 4.89
C LEU A 14 11.86 -19.72 3.61
N SER A 15 10.68 -19.70 3.00
CA SER A 15 10.41 -18.93 1.78
C SER A 15 10.44 -17.43 2.06
N ALA A 16 9.86 -16.96 3.18
CA ALA A 16 9.92 -15.58 3.62
C ALA A 16 11.37 -15.15 3.90
N GLN A 17 12.16 -15.99 4.59
CA GLN A 17 13.59 -15.73 4.80
C GLN A 17 14.37 -15.66 3.48
N ARG A 18 14.03 -16.49 2.49
CA ARG A 18 14.62 -16.41 1.15
C ARG A 18 14.31 -15.07 0.48
N VAL A 19 13.07 -14.55 0.61
CA VAL A 19 12.72 -13.21 0.12
C VAL A 19 13.58 -12.15 0.82
N ILE A 20 13.73 -12.21 2.14
CA ILE A 20 14.56 -11.27 2.91
C ILE A 20 16.03 -11.30 2.44
N SER A 21 16.60 -12.49 2.22
CA SER A 21 17.97 -12.62 1.72
C SER A 21 18.15 -12.04 0.32
N LEU A 22 17.21 -12.27 -0.60
CA LEU A 22 17.26 -11.68 -1.94
C LEU A 22 17.07 -10.16 -1.92
N ALA A 23 16.20 -9.65 -1.04
CA ALA A 23 16.01 -8.21 -0.83
C ALA A 23 17.27 -7.55 -0.26
N ALA A 24 17.97 -8.25 0.64
CA ALA A 24 19.25 -7.82 1.19
C ALA A 24 20.30 -7.64 0.07
N GLU A 25 20.48 -8.66 -0.77
CA GLU A 25 21.42 -8.60 -1.90
C GLU A 25 21.08 -7.48 -2.90
N LYS A 26 19.81 -7.42 -3.34
CA LYS A 26 19.34 -6.45 -4.33
C LYS A 26 19.38 -5.02 -3.81
N SER A 27 19.07 -4.79 -2.54
CA SER A 27 19.15 -3.45 -1.93
C SER A 27 20.57 -2.95 -1.75
N LEU A 28 21.54 -3.84 -1.44
CA LEU A 28 22.96 -3.49 -1.43
C LEU A 28 23.45 -3.10 -2.83
N GLU A 29 23.08 -3.86 -3.85
CA GLU A 29 23.44 -3.59 -5.24
C GLU A 29 22.83 -2.26 -5.74
N LEU A 30 21.54 -2.04 -5.47
CA LEU A 30 20.87 -0.80 -5.83
C LEU A 30 21.46 0.41 -5.11
N ASN A 31 21.79 0.30 -3.81
CA ASN A 31 22.44 1.38 -3.08
C ASN A 31 23.83 1.74 -3.62
N LYS A 32 24.55 0.79 -4.23
CA LYS A 32 25.84 1.05 -4.90
C LYS A 32 25.69 1.68 -6.28
N THR A 33 24.69 1.24 -7.04
CA THR A 33 24.58 1.53 -8.48
C THR A 33 23.60 2.65 -8.82
N TRP A 34 22.66 2.96 -7.93
CA TRP A 34 21.64 3.97 -8.18
C TRP A 34 22.19 5.39 -8.05
N ASP A 35 22.06 6.15 -9.13
CA ASP A 35 22.31 7.59 -9.12
C ASP A 35 21.05 8.34 -8.65
N ALA A 36 21.12 8.90 -7.45
CA ALA A 36 20.02 9.65 -6.83
C ALA A 36 19.62 10.91 -7.64
N THR A 37 20.47 11.41 -8.55
CA THR A 37 20.12 12.55 -9.41
C THR A 37 19.03 12.23 -10.42
N HIS A 38 18.80 10.95 -10.74
CA HIS A 38 17.68 10.54 -11.58
C HIS A 38 16.32 10.60 -10.86
N GLY A 39 16.31 10.76 -9.54
CA GLY A 39 15.14 10.64 -8.68
C GLY A 39 14.96 9.24 -8.11
N ALA A 40 13.75 8.93 -7.69
CA ALA A 40 13.35 7.68 -7.08
C ALA A 40 13.23 6.57 -8.14
N PRO A 41 13.75 5.37 -7.86
CA PRO A 41 13.48 4.20 -8.68
C PRO A 41 11.99 3.85 -8.59
N VAL A 42 11.33 3.68 -9.74
CA VAL A 42 9.88 3.45 -9.81
C VAL A 42 9.60 2.01 -10.24
N PHE A 43 10.09 1.62 -11.40
CA PHE A 43 9.87 0.31 -12.01
C PHE A 43 11.10 -0.11 -12.81
N THR A 44 11.28 -1.41 -13.03
CA THR A 44 12.39 -1.91 -13.84
C THR A 44 12.03 -1.94 -15.33
N ALA A 45 13.02 -1.76 -16.18
CA ALA A 45 12.98 -2.05 -17.60
C ALA A 45 14.25 -2.81 -17.96
N GLU A 46 14.11 -3.96 -18.61
CA GLU A 46 15.20 -4.89 -18.87
C GLU A 46 15.95 -5.27 -17.59
N GLY A 47 15.20 -5.39 -16.49
CA GLY A 47 15.72 -5.72 -15.17
C GLY A 47 16.50 -4.63 -14.46
N LYS A 48 16.54 -3.40 -14.97
CA LYS A 48 17.15 -2.25 -14.29
C LYS A 48 16.12 -1.23 -13.90
N TYR A 49 16.20 -0.73 -12.67
CA TYR A 49 15.32 0.34 -12.22
C TYR A 49 15.47 1.58 -13.10
N SER A 50 14.35 2.25 -13.31
CA SER A 50 14.28 3.54 -14.00
C SER A 50 13.33 4.48 -13.26
N THR A 51 13.43 5.76 -13.57
CA THR A 51 12.57 6.79 -12.97
C THR A 51 11.42 7.17 -13.89
N ARG A 52 10.40 7.77 -13.30
CA ARG A 52 9.27 8.38 -14.03
C ARG A 52 9.05 9.77 -13.44
N GLY A 53 9.20 10.79 -14.28
CA GLY A 53 9.29 12.19 -13.84
C GLY A 53 8.01 12.84 -13.33
N TRP A 54 6.93 12.08 -13.08
CA TRP A 54 5.66 12.67 -12.64
C TRP A 54 5.69 13.00 -11.13
N THR A 55 6.06 12.03 -10.29
CA THR A 55 6.19 12.23 -8.83
C THR A 55 7.31 11.32 -8.28
N GLN A 56 7.81 11.64 -7.10
CA GLN A 56 8.87 10.90 -6.41
C GLN A 56 8.31 9.97 -5.31
N TRP A 57 7.10 9.44 -5.52
CA TRP A 57 6.28 8.77 -4.50
C TRP A 57 6.84 7.42 -3.99
N THR A 58 7.78 6.82 -4.73
CA THR A 58 8.38 5.52 -4.40
C THR A 58 9.70 5.62 -3.63
N HIS A 59 10.19 6.83 -3.33
CA HIS A 59 11.52 7.01 -2.74
C HIS A 59 11.60 6.40 -1.33
N GLY A 60 10.53 6.51 -0.54
CA GLY A 60 10.49 5.92 0.79
C GLY A 60 10.57 4.39 0.79
N PHE A 61 10.08 3.74 -0.26
CA PHE A 61 10.19 2.28 -0.40
C PHE A 61 11.64 1.84 -0.61
N GLN A 62 12.41 2.57 -1.43
CA GLN A 62 13.83 2.28 -1.66
C GLN A 62 14.63 2.23 -0.36
N PHE A 63 14.40 3.16 0.56
CA PHE A 63 15.12 3.22 1.83
C PHE A 63 14.43 2.46 2.96
N GLY A 64 13.14 2.18 2.81
CA GLY A 64 12.37 1.33 3.72
C GLY A 64 12.72 -0.15 3.59
N ILE A 65 13.06 -0.66 2.40
CA ILE A 65 13.47 -2.06 2.20
C ILE A 65 14.64 -2.45 3.12
N PRO A 66 15.78 -1.72 3.15
CA PRO A 66 16.85 -2.00 4.10
C PRO A 66 16.40 -2.04 5.57
N LEU A 67 15.47 -1.16 5.98
CA LEU A 67 14.99 -1.14 7.36
C LEU A 67 14.17 -2.40 7.70
N LEU A 68 13.37 -2.89 6.76
CA LEU A 68 12.65 -4.16 6.90
C LEU A 68 13.58 -5.37 6.90
N VAL A 69 14.61 -5.35 6.04
CA VAL A 69 15.68 -6.38 6.06
C VAL A 69 16.39 -6.39 7.42
N TYR A 70 16.71 -5.22 7.98
CA TYR A 70 17.30 -5.11 9.30
C TYR A 70 16.40 -5.68 10.40
N GLU A 71 15.09 -5.41 10.35
CA GLU A 71 14.11 -5.89 11.35
C GLU A 71 14.16 -7.42 11.50
N VAL A 72 14.46 -8.15 10.42
CA VAL A 72 14.56 -9.62 10.42
C VAL A 72 15.98 -10.11 10.68
N THR A 73 16.98 -9.48 10.08
CA THR A 73 18.36 -10.01 10.03
C THR A 73 19.27 -9.48 11.12
N ALA A 74 18.92 -8.34 11.74
CA ALA A 74 19.77 -7.56 12.63
C ALA A 74 21.15 -7.17 12.06
N GLN A 75 21.33 -7.23 10.73
CA GLN A 75 22.59 -6.91 10.04
C GLN A 75 22.80 -5.38 9.98
N PRO A 76 23.80 -4.82 10.71
CA PRO A 76 23.90 -3.39 10.99
C PRO A 76 24.07 -2.50 9.75
N GLU A 77 24.61 -3.03 8.65
CA GLU A 77 24.76 -2.33 7.38
C GLU A 77 23.42 -1.88 6.80
N PHE A 78 22.35 -2.66 6.95
CA PHE A 78 21.03 -2.31 6.42
C PHE A 78 20.37 -1.19 7.23
N LEU A 79 20.55 -1.21 8.55
CA LEU A 79 20.16 -0.08 9.40
C LEU A 79 20.94 1.17 9.03
N ALA A 80 22.26 1.06 8.82
CA ALA A 80 23.11 2.18 8.44
C ALA A 80 22.68 2.79 7.10
N ILE A 81 22.40 1.96 6.09
CA ILE A 81 21.89 2.39 4.78
C ILE A 81 20.54 3.08 4.94
N GLY A 82 19.55 2.39 5.52
CA GLY A 82 18.19 2.91 5.66
C GLY A 82 18.13 4.21 6.46
N ARG A 83 18.85 4.29 7.59
CA ARG A 83 18.94 5.48 8.43
C ARG A 83 19.58 6.65 7.70
N ARG A 84 20.79 6.44 7.16
CA ARG A 84 21.55 7.51 6.49
C ARG A 84 20.80 8.04 5.28
N LYS A 85 20.30 7.16 4.42
CA LYS A 85 19.56 7.55 3.21
C LYS A 85 18.24 8.24 3.53
N THR A 86 17.55 7.82 4.58
CA THR A 86 16.36 8.54 5.08
C THR A 86 16.72 9.98 5.42
N LEU A 87 17.76 10.20 6.23
CA LEU A 87 18.15 11.54 6.67
C LEU A 87 18.70 12.41 5.52
N GLU A 88 19.41 11.83 4.56
CA GLU A 88 19.99 12.55 3.42
C GLU A 88 18.94 12.95 2.37
N HIS A 89 17.98 12.07 2.05
CA HIS A 89 17.14 12.21 0.85
C HIS A 89 15.66 12.42 1.14
N MET A 90 15.16 12.04 2.31
CA MET A 90 13.73 12.18 2.63
C MET A 90 13.26 13.57 3.09
N PRO A 91 14.10 14.52 3.56
CA PRO A 91 13.64 15.84 3.98
C PRO A 91 12.81 16.60 2.94
N VAL A 92 13.13 16.47 1.65
CA VAL A 92 12.40 17.15 0.57
C VAL A 92 10.94 16.70 0.46
N HIS A 93 10.61 15.50 0.94
CA HIS A 93 9.26 14.94 0.93
C HIS A 93 8.42 15.38 2.13
N LEU A 94 9.05 15.82 3.24
CA LEU A 94 8.34 16.26 4.45
C LEU A 94 7.42 17.44 4.18
N THR A 95 7.85 18.34 3.30
CA THR A 95 7.14 19.57 2.93
C THR A 95 6.57 19.53 1.52
N HIS A 96 6.47 18.34 0.91
CA HIS A 96 5.99 18.20 -0.47
C HIS A 96 4.46 18.39 -0.56
N ARG A 97 4.04 19.65 -0.64
CA ARG A 97 2.61 20.01 -0.74
C ARG A 97 1.91 19.56 -2.01
N GLY A 98 2.62 19.06 -3.03
CA GLY A 98 2.04 18.68 -4.33
C GLY A 98 1.44 17.27 -4.42
N VAL A 99 1.63 16.39 -3.42
CA VAL A 99 1.18 14.98 -3.47
C VAL A 99 0.57 14.52 -2.16
N HIS A 100 -0.22 13.45 -2.19
CA HIS A 100 -0.81 12.79 -1.02
C HIS A 100 -0.01 11.57 -0.52
N ASP A 101 1.15 11.31 -1.12
CA ASP A 101 1.99 10.10 -0.94
C ASP A 101 2.86 10.11 0.33
N HIS A 102 2.58 11.00 1.28
CA HIS A 102 3.34 11.16 2.52
C HIS A 102 3.41 9.86 3.34
N GLY A 103 2.32 9.10 3.39
CA GLY A 103 2.29 7.77 4.02
C GLY A 103 3.20 6.73 3.36
N PHE A 104 3.43 6.82 2.05
CA PHE A 104 4.38 5.93 1.36
C PHE A 104 5.83 6.35 1.58
N ASN A 105 6.09 7.65 1.56
CA ASN A 105 7.44 8.16 1.70
C ASN A 105 7.93 8.16 3.15
N ILE A 106 7.18 8.78 4.06
CA ILE A 106 7.65 9.14 5.40
C ILE A 106 7.40 8.03 6.42
N VAL A 107 6.28 7.31 6.32
CA VAL A 107 6.00 6.20 7.25
C VAL A 107 6.92 5.01 6.96
N SER A 108 7.18 4.71 5.68
CA SER A 108 8.11 3.64 5.30
C SER A 108 9.58 3.92 5.63
N THR A 109 9.93 5.15 6.04
CA THR A 109 11.30 5.57 6.38
C THR A 109 11.41 6.02 7.84
N TYR A 110 11.06 7.28 8.13
CA TYR A 110 11.06 7.83 9.48
C TYR A 110 10.13 7.06 10.43
N GLY A 111 8.97 6.62 9.95
CA GLY A 111 8.05 5.78 10.72
C GLY A 111 8.67 4.42 11.07
N ALA A 112 9.30 3.77 10.11
CA ALA A 112 10.02 2.51 10.34
C ALA A 112 11.17 2.68 11.35
N LEU A 113 11.99 3.72 11.23
CA LEU A 113 13.07 4.01 12.19
C LEU A 113 12.53 4.26 13.61
N ALA A 114 11.47 5.07 13.73
CA ALA A 114 10.81 5.30 15.01
C ALA A 114 10.27 4.00 15.60
N ARG A 115 9.58 3.17 14.80
CA ARG A 115 9.07 1.86 15.23
C ARG A 115 10.17 0.92 15.69
N LEU A 116 11.28 0.81 14.96
CA LEU A 116 12.42 -0.02 15.34
C LEU A 116 12.96 0.39 16.72
N MET A 117 13.01 1.70 17.01
CA MET A 117 13.45 2.20 18.31
C MET A 117 12.47 1.88 19.44
N HIS A 118 11.16 2.05 19.21
CA HIS A 118 10.13 1.70 20.20
C HIS A 118 10.08 0.20 20.47
N LYS A 119 10.32 -0.64 19.45
CA LYS A 119 10.45 -2.09 19.61
C LYS A 119 11.74 -2.51 20.32
N GLY A 120 12.66 -1.59 20.61
CA GLY A 120 13.97 -1.90 21.20
C GLY A 120 14.90 -2.65 20.25
N LEU A 121 14.62 -2.66 18.95
CA LEU A 121 15.45 -3.31 17.93
C LEU A 121 16.68 -2.49 17.56
N ILE A 122 16.65 -1.18 17.83
CA ILE A 122 17.82 -0.30 17.76
C ILE A 122 18.02 0.42 19.10
N PRO A 123 19.25 0.83 19.45
CA PRO A 123 19.50 1.58 20.67
C PRO A 123 18.65 2.85 20.74
N PHE A 124 18.07 3.10 21.91
CA PHE A 124 17.33 4.33 22.15
C PHE A 124 18.26 5.54 22.05
N ASN A 125 17.83 6.54 21.28
CA ASN A 125 18.49 7.84 21.18
C ASN A 125 17.42 8.92 21.10
N GLU A 126 17.39 9.81 22.09
CA GLU A 126 16.38 10.85 22.23
C GLU A 126 16.34 11.81 21.04
N TRP A 127 17.51 12.23 20.53
CA TRP A 127 17.60 13.18 19.41
C TRP A 127 17.22 12.56 18.07
N GLU A 128 17.62 11.31 17.84
CA GLU A 128 17.17 10.56 16.66
C GLU A 128 15.65 10.38 16.69
N LEU A 129 15.09 9.97 17.83
CA LEU A 129 13.64 9.80 17.97
C LEU A 129 12.89 11.11 17.78
N ALA A 130 13.34 12.21 18.40
CA ALA A 130 12.75 13.52 18.24
C ALA A 130 12.78 13.99 16.77
N THR A 131 13.86 13.68 16.05
CA THR A 131 13.97 13.95 14.61
C THR A 131 12.92 13.17 13.82
N TYR A 132 12.77 11.88 14.09
CA TYR A 132 11.80 11.03 13.38
C TYR A 132 10.36 11.44 13.68
N GLN A 133 10.05 11.74 14.94
CA GLN A 133 8.74 12.22 15.35
C GLN A 133 8.43 13.59 14.73
N THR A 134 9.40 14.51 14.68
CA THR A 134 9.21 15.82 14.03
C THR A 134 8.91 15.66 12.54
N ALA A 135 9.62 14.77 11.85
CA ALA A 135 9.36 14.44 10.45
C ALA A 135 7.95 13.86 10.24
N LEU A 136 7.52 12.93 11.10
CA LEU A 136 6.16 12.36 11.06
C LEU A 136 5.08 13.41 11.29
N LYS A 137 5.26 14.29 12.28
CA LYS A 137 4.33 15.40 12.58
C LYS A 137 4.20 16.35 11.40
N ALA A 138 5.33 16.84 10.88
CA ALA A 138 5.36 17.75 9.74
C ALA A 138 4.69 17.14 8.50
N SER A 139 5.02 15.89 8.17
CA SER A 139 4.43 15.17 7.06
C SER A 139 2.92 14.99 7.21
N ALA A 140 2.45 14.63 8.42
CA ALA A 140 1.02 14.48 8.70
C ALA A 140 0.25 15.79 8.51
N ALA A 141 0.79 16.89 9.02
CA ALA A 141 0.20 18.22 8.82
C ALA A 141 0.17 18.61 7.33
N VAL A 142 1.27 18.43 6.60
CA VAL A 142 1.36 18.77 5.17
C VAL A 142 0.39 17.95 4.33
N GLN A 143 0.26 16.64 4.60
CA GLN A 143 -0.73 15.82 3.92
C GLN A 143 -2.16 16.30 4.25
N ALA A 144 -2.45 16.60 5.53
CA ALA A 144 -3.77 17.09 5.97
C ALA A 144 -4.13 18.48 5.44
N MET A 145 -3.15 19.30 5.04
CA MET A 145 -3.38 20.61 4.40
C MET A 145 -3.98 20.48 3.01
N ARG A 146 -3.78 19.36 2.32
CA ARG A 146 -4.32 19.13 0.97
C ARG A 146 -5.80 18.77 1.03
N TRP A 147 -6.64 19.70 1.45
CA TRP A 147 -8.03 19.42 1.77
C TRP A 147 -9.04 19.97 0.76
N SER A 148 -10.08 19.20 0.47
CA SER A 148 -11.28 19.66 -0.23
C SER A 148 -12.53 19.27 0.54
N GLU A 149 -13.44 20.23 0.69
CA GLU A 149 -14.75 20.02 1.29
C GLU A 149 -15.73 19.50 0.25
N THR A 150 -16.65 18.65 0.69
CA THR A 150 -17.74 18.15 -0.16
C THR A 150 -19.06 18.76 0.26
N ALA A 151 -20.04 18.76 -0.66
CA ALA A 151 -21.42 19.13 -0.39
C ALA A 151 -22.13 18.17 0.60
N TYR A 152 -21.45 17.12 1.05
CA TYR A 152 -22.02 16.03 1.84
C TYR A 152 -21.59 16.07 3.32
N GLY A 153 -21.05 17.19 3.81
CA GLY A 153 -20.72 17.39 5.22
C GLY A 153 -19.39 16.75 5.68
N HIS A 154 -18.61 16.23 4.73
CA HIS A 154 -17.26 15.73 4.94
C HIS A 154 -16.31 16.33 3.92
N GLY A 155 -15.02 16.05 4.04
CA GLY A 155 -14.04 16.34 3.00
C GLY A 155 -13.05 15.21 2.80
N TYR A 156 -12.07 15.47 1.95
CA TYR A 156 -11.03 14.52 1.63
C TYR A 156 -9.70 15.21 1.35
N ILE A 157 -8.63 14.45 1.58
CA ILE A 157 -7.29 14.77 1.09
C ILE A 157 -7.26 14.56 -0.43
N TYR A 158 -7.05 15.62 -1.21
CA TYR A 158 -7.10 15.54 -2.66
C TYR A 158 -5.76 15.10 -3.29
N SER A 159 -5.86 14.36 -4.39
CA SER A 159 -4.72 13.77 -5.07
C SER A 159 -3.88 14.79 -5.83
N PHE A 160 -2.71 14.39 -6.34
CA PHE A 160 -1.85 15.25 -7.16
C PHE A 160 -2.55 15.83 -8.41
N ASN A 161 -3.67 15.24 -8.88
CA ASN A 161 -4.47 15.79 -9.98
C ASN A 161 -5.16 17.12 -9.63
N GLY A 162 -5.36 17.42 -8.34
CA GLY A 162 -5.92 18.67 -7.86
C GLY A 162 -7.15 18.50 -6.96
N PRO A 163 -7.73 19.61 -6.47
CA PRO A 163 -8.83 19.63 -5.50
C PRO A 163 -10.04 18.77 -5.89
N GLN A 164 -10.32 18.61 -7.19
CA GLN A 164 -11.43 17.80 -7.70
C GLN A 164 -11.27 16.29 -7.46
N SER A 165 -10.07 15.81 -7.13
CA SER A 165 -9.70 14.40 -7.30
C SER A 165 -9.49 13.68 -5.97
N LEU A 166 -10.26 12.62 -5.74
CA LEU A 166 -10.11 11.68 -4.63
C LEU A 166 -9.59 10.33 -5.14
N PHE A 167 -8.33 10.00 -4.86
CA PHE A 167 -7.75 8.71 -5.20
C PHE A 167 -7.94 7.67 -4.08
N CYS A 168 -8.13 6.42 -4.47
CA CYS A 168 -8.31 5.30 -3.54
C CYS A 168 -7.05 4.98 -2.70
N ASP A 169 -5.86 5.24 -3.25
CA ASP A 169 -4.57 5.01 -2.57
C ASP A 169 -4.35 5.93 -1.36
N THR A 170 -5.07 7.05 -1.27
CA THR A 170 -4.94 7.98 -0.14
C THR A 170 -5.38 7.31 1.17
N LEU A 171 -6.29 6.33 1.10
CA LEU A 171 -6.66 5.52 2.27
C LEU A 171 -5.42 4.82 2.86
N ARG A 172 -4.55 4.29 2.00
CA ARG A 172 -3.30 3.62 2.39
C ARG A 172 -2.29 4.60 2.99
N THR A 173 -2.31 5.87 2.58
CA THR A 173 -1.38 6.89 3.07
C THR A 173 -1.87 7.63 4.32
N LEU A 174 -3.12 7.44 4.74
CA LEU A 174 -3.67 7.98 6.00
C LEU A 174 -2.89 7.56 7.25
N ARG A 175 -2.06 6.51 7.16
CA ARG A 175 -1.07 6.18 8.21
C ARG A 175 -0.23 7.38 8.65
N SER A 176 0.04 8.34 7.75
CA SER A 176 0.76 9.56 8.13
C SER A 176 -0.05 10.39 9.13
N LEU A 177 -1.34 10.60 8.89
CA LEU A 177 -2.23 11.31 9.83
C LEU A 177 -2.43 10.53 11.12
N ALA A 178 -2.56 9.20 11.05
CA ALA A 178 -2.68 8.32 12.21
C ALA A 178 -1.48 8.48 13.17
N LEU A 179 -0.25 8.41 12.63
CA LEU A 179 0.97 8.61 13.42
C LEU A 179 1.11 10.06 13.91
N GLY A 180 0.78 11.05 13.07
CA GLY A 180 0.80 12.45 13.49
C GLY A 180 -0.13 12.73 14.68
N HIS A 181 -1.37 12.20 14.62
CA HIS A 181 -2.34 12.26 15.72
C HIS A 181 -1.84 11.53 16.96
N GLY A 182 -1.34 10.29 16.82
CA GLY A 182 -0.79 9.52 17.94
C GLY A 182 0.39 10.21 18.64
N LEU A 183 1.12 11.07 17.93
CA LEU A 183 2.19 11.91 18.48
C LEU A 183 1.69 13.26 19.05
N GLY A 184 0.37 13.44 19.18
CA GLY A 184 -0.28 14.64 19.71
C GLY A 184 -0.21 15.87 18.80
N HIS A 185 0.04 15.70 17.50
CA HIS A 185 0.17 16.82 16.58
C HIS A 185 -1.18 17.33 16.06
N ARG A 186 -1.21 18.61 15.72
CA ARG A 186 -2.34 19.30 15.11
C ARG A 186 -1.85 20.13 13.93
N LEU A 187 -2.70 20.27 12.92
CA LEU A 187 -2.46 21.22 11.85
C LEU A 187 -2.99 22.59 12.30
N HIS A 188 -2.15 23.62 12.32
CA HIS A 188 -2.61 24.99 12.49
C HIS A 188 -2.81 25.65 11.12
N SER A 189 -3.94 26.32 10.95
CA SER A 189 -4.29 27.09 9.75
C SER A 189 -4.38 28.59 10.08
N GLU A 190 -4.87 29.38 9.12
CA GLU A 190 -5.04 30.82 9.25
C GLU A 190 -5.76 31.19 10.54
N ARG A 191 -5.31 32.28 11.18
CA ARG A 191 -5.82 32.76 12.49
C ARG A 191 -5.70 31.72 13.61
N ASP A 192 -4.63 30.94 13.57
CA ASP A 192 -4.33 29.87 14.54
C ASP A 192 -5.44 28.82 14.67
N SER A 193 -6.28 28.66 13.64
CA SER A 193 -7.33 27.66 13.63
C SER A 193 -6.72 26.26 13.71
N GLU A 194 -7.01 25.54 14.79
CA GLU A 194 -6.58 24.16 14.96
C GLU A 194 -7.45 23.21 14.14
N ILE A 195 -6.80 22.37 13.34
CA ILE A 195 -7.41 21.31 12.56
C ILE A 195 -6.92 19.97 13.11
N SER A 196 -7.87 19.14 13.54
CA SER A 196 -7.62 17.80 14.05
C SER A 196 -7.18 16.87 12.92
N LEU A 197 -6.03 16.21 13.09
CA LEU A 197 -5.55 15.18 12.17
C LEU A 197 -6.47 13.94 12.19
N LEU A 198 -7.01 13.60 13.37
CA LEU A 198 -7.98 12.52 13.50
C LEU A 198 -9.30 12.83 12.78
N ASP A 199 -9.81 14.06 12.88
CA ASP A 199 -11.01 14.47 12.15
C ASP A 199 -10.82 14.37 10.64
N ARG A 200 -9.69 14.89 10.13
CA ARG A 200 -9.30 14.79 8.72
C ARG A 200 -9.23 13.34 8.24
N LEU A 201 -8.63 12.47 9.06
CA LEU A 201 -8.54 11.03 8.80
C LEU A 201 -9.94 10.40 8.71
N VAL A 202 -10.80 10.65 9.69
CA VAL A 202 -12.16 10.07 9.74
C VAL A 202 -13.03 10.56 8.59
N GLN A 203 -13.01 11.86 8.29
CA GLN A 203 -13.75 12.43 7.16
C GLN A 203 -13.28 11.86 5.82
N HIS A 204 -11.97 11.65 5.65
CA HIS A 204 -11.46 11.01 4.43
C HIS A 204 -11.92 9.56 4.31
N ILE A 205 -11.88 8.77 5.40
CA ILE A 205 -12.41 7.39 5.42
C ILE A 205 -13.88 7.37 4.96
N ARG A 206 -14.72 8.27 5.50
CA ARG A 206 -16.14 8.39 5.11
C ARG A 206 -16.32 8.70 3.64
N THR A 207 -15.57 9.68 3.14
CA THR A 207 -15.67 10.09 1.74
C THR A 207 -15.21 8.97 0.80
N THR A 208 -14.08 8.32 1.11
CA THR A 208 -13.58 7.17 0.34
C THR A 208 -14.56 6.00 0.34
N ALA A 209 -15.12 5.65 1.51
CA ALA A 209 -16.12 4.59 1.60
C ALA A 209 -17.35 4.89 0.75
N ARG A 210 -17.83 6.14 0.77
CA ARG A 210 -19.03 6.54 0.03
C ARG A 210 -18.82 6.58 -1.49
N PHE A 211 -17.67 7.03 -1.95
CA PHE A 211 -17.48 7.37 -3.37
C PHE A 211 -16.54 6.44 -4.13
N ASN A 212 -15.55 5.84 -3.47
CA ASN A 212 -14.60 4.93 -4.11
C ASN A 212 -14.98 3.46 -3.92
N VAL A 213 -15.64 3.06 -2.84
CA VAL A 213 -15.99 1.65 -2.57
C VAL A 213 -17.44 1.36 -2.93
N PHE A 214 -17.66 0.27 -3.65
CA PHE A 214 -18.98 -0.16 -4.12
C PHE A 214 -19.44 -1.31 -3.22
N PHE A 215 -20.60 -1.15 -2.58
CA PHE A 215 -21.07 -2.06 -1.54
C PHE A 215 -22.21 -2.99 -2.01
N GLY A 216 -22.85 -2.68 -3.14
CA GLY A 216 -24.08 -3.35 -3.57
C GLY A 216 -25.33 -2.92 -2.81
N ASP A 217 -25.34 -1.69 -2.28
CA ASP A 217 -26.47 -1.12 -1.55
C ASP A 217 -27.48 -0.41 -2.47
N GLY A 218 -27.27 -0.48 -3.78
CA GLY A 218 -28.13 0.17 -4.77
C GLY A 218 -27.75 1.63 -5.03
N ARG A 219 -26.46 1.97 -4.91
CA ARG A 219 -25.93 3.29 -5.29
C ARG A 219 -26.28 3.66 -6.72
N ASP A 220 -26.06 2.73 -7.65
CA ASP A 220 -26.37 2.82 -9.09
C ASP A 220 -26.33 1.41 -9.73
N ILE A 221 -26.59 1.29 -11.04
CA ILE A 221 -26.63 0.00 -11.75
C ILE A 221 -25.24 -0.69 -11.86
N TYR A 222 -24.15 0.03 -11.56
CA TYR A 222 -22.79 -0.48 -11.54
C TYR A 222 -22.28 -0.70 -10.11
N ASP A 223 -23.16 -0.68 -9.10
CA ASP A 223 -22.90 -0.99 -7.68
C ASP A 223 -22.62 -2.47 -7.44
N HIS A 224 -21.53 -2.96 -8.03
CA HIS A 224 -21.05 -4.31 -7.81
C HIS A 224 -20.26 -4.39 -6.49
N PRO A 225 -20.63 -5.25 -5.53
CA PRO A 225 -19.91 -5.39 -4.27
C PRO A 225 -18.41 -5.59 -4.47
N GLY A 226 -17.63 -4.78 -3.79
CA GLY A 226 -16.17 -4.87 -3.71
C GLY A 226 -15.42 -4.22 -4.86
N ARG A 227 -16.12 -3.73 -5.89
CA ARG A 227 -15.52 -2.86 -6.90
C ARG A 227 -14.99 -1.58 -6.23
N VAL A 228 -13.86 -1.10 -6.73
CA VAL A 228 -13.22 0.13 -6.26
C VAL A 228 -12.97 1.06 -7.44
N ALA A 229 -13.54 2.27 -7.38
CA ALA A 229 -13.14 3.34 -8.29
C ALA A 229 -11.75 3.84 -7.92
N HIS A 230 -10.84 3.83 -8.88
CA HIS A 230 -9.49 4.35 -8.71
C HIS A 230 -9.53 5.84 -8.30
N GLU A 231 -10.33 6.63 -8.99
CA GLU A 231 -10.49 8.06 -8.72
C GLU A 231 -11.98 8.43 -8.66
N SER A 232 -12.32 9.36 -7.78
CA SER A 232 -13.64 9.98 -7.69
C SER A 232 -13.51 11.48 -7.92
N ILE A 233 -14.33 12.03 -8.83
CA ILE A 233 -14.28 13.44 -9.23
C ILE A 233 -15.40 14.23 -8.56
N PHE A 234 -15.05 15.38 -7.99
CA PHE A 234 -15.95 16.37 -7.42
C PHE A 234 -15.82 17.70 -8.14
N ASN A 235 -16.84 18.54 -8.10
CA ASN A 235 -16.71 19.92 -8.55
C ASN A 235 -16.09 20.77 -7.43
N PRO A 236 -14.90 21.39 -7.63
CA PRO A 236 -14.27 22.21 -6.60
C PRO A 236 -15.07 23.46 -6.22
N ALA A 237 -15.99 23.93 -7.08
CA ALA A 237 -16.75 25.15 -6.82
C ALA A 237 -17.89 24.94 -5.80
N ASP A 238 -18.49 23.75 -5.77
CA ASP A 238 -19.68 23.47 -4.96
C ASP A 238 -19.57 22.19 -4.12
N GLY A 239 -18.50 21.39 -4.28
CA GLY A 239 -18.24 20.16 -3.54
C GLY A 239 -19.11 18.96 -3.95
N TYR A 240 -19.91 19.06 -5.01
CA TYR A 240 -20.77 17.95 -5.45
C TYR A 240 -19.99 16.89 -6.22
N TYR A 241 -20.35 15.62 -5.98
CA TYR A 241 -19.80 14.48 -6.71
C TYR A 241 -20.21 14.53 -8.19
N ARG A 242 -19.29 14.16 -9.09
CA ARG A 242 -19.51 14.12 -10.54
C ARG A 242 -19.55 12.70 -11.07
N CYS A 243 -18.47 11.95 -10.91
CA CYS A 243 -18.35 10.60 -11.49
C CYS A 243 -17.16 9.83 -10.93
N PRO A 244 -17.13 8.49 -11.11
CA PRO A 244 -15.89 7.73 -11.00
C PRO A 244 -15.00 8.05 -12.20
N SER A 245 -13.70 7.92 -12.00
CA SER A 245 -12.63 8.12 -12.99
C SER A 245 -11.54 7.08 -12.77
N SER A 246 -10.61 6.99 -13.71
CA SER A 246 -9.42 6.17 -13.59
C SER A 246 -8.26 6.80 -14.36
N GLN A 247 -7.07 6.79 -13.77
CA GLN A 247 -5.82 7.15 -14.45
C GLN A 247 -5.03 5.90 -14.88
N GLN A 248 -4.96 4.88 -14.03
CA GLN A 248 -4.11 3.68 -14.23
C GLN A 248 -4.87 2.39 -14.56
N GLY A 249 -6.16 2.31 -14.23
CA GLY A 249 -7.05 1.21 -14.61
C GLY A 249 -7.60 1.37 -16.02
N TYR A 250 -8.19 0.30 -16.55
CA TYR A 250 -8.72 0.24 -17.91
C TYR A 250 -9.89 1.21 -18.12
N SER A 251 -10.82 1.28 -17.16
CA SER A 251 -12.03 2.08 -17.28
C SER A 251 -12.46 2.60 -15.91
N PRO A 252 -13.15 3.76 -15.83
CA PRO A 252 -13.83 4.19 -14.61
C PRO A 252 -14.86 3.18 -14.10
N PHE A 253 -15.33 2.27 -14.97
CA PHE A 253 -16.33 1.24 -14.70
C PHE A 253 -15.79 -0.15 -14.36
N THR A 254 -14.47 -0.29 -14.34
CA THR A 254 -13.79 -1.51 -13.89
C THR A 254 -13.08 -1.26 -12.56
N THR A 255 -12.37 -2.26 -12.06
CA THR A 255 -11.54 -2.19 -10.86
C THR A 255 -10.09 -2.43 -11.24
N TRP A 256 -9.30 -1.36 -11.14
CA TRP A 256 -7.86 -1.47 -11.16
C TRP A 256 -7.38 -2.22 -9.90
N THR A 257 -6.69 -3.34 -10.09
CA THR A 257 -6.53 -4.33 -9.02
C THR A 257 -5.64 -3.84 -7.89
N ARG A 258 -4.63 -3.01 -8.18
CA ARG A 258 -3.84 -2.33 -7.15
C ARG A 258 -4.61 -1.25 -6.41
N GLY A 259 -5.59 -0.59 -7.07
CA GLY A 259 -6.49 0.35 -6.42
C GLY A 259 -7.35 -0.31 -5.34
N LEU A 260 -7.87 -1.50 -5.64
CA LEU A 260 -8.55 -2.34 -4.64
C LEU A 260 -7.59 -2.76 -3.53
N ALA A 261 -6.38 -3.20 -3.88
CA ALA A 261 -5.38 -3.64 -2.89
C ALA A 261 -5.06 -2.52 -1.87
N TRP A 262 -5.00 -1.26 -2.31
CA TRP A 262 -4.83 -0.11 -1.42
C TRP A 262 -5.99 0.09 -0.45
N ILE A 263 -7.24 -0.08 -0.90
CA ILE A 263 -8.40 -0.01 -0.02
C ILE A 263 -8.39 -1.18 0.97
N LEU A 264 -8.14 -2.39 0.51
CA LEU A 264 -8.12 -3.60 1.34
C LEU A 264 -7.05 -3.48 2.45
N CYS A 265 -5.80 -3.26 2.07
CA CYS A 265 -4.69 -3.18 3.00
C CYS A 265 -4.78 -1.91 3.88
N GLY A 266 -5.14 -0.76 3.31
CA GLY A 266 -5.32 0.48 4.05
C GLY A 266 -6.45 0.39 5.08
N SER A 267 -7.57 -0.24 4.73
CA SER A 267 -8.68 -0.45 5.66
C SER A 267 -8.28 -1.38 6.82
N ALA A 268 -7.58 -2.48 6.51
CA ALA A 268 -7.13 -3.43 7.53
C ALA A 268 -6.13 -2.78 8.50
N GLU A 269 -5.13 -2.05 8.01
CA GLU A 269 -4.16 -1.36 8.87
C GLU A 269 -4.80 -0.25 9.70
N LEU A 270 -5.68 0.57 9.12
CA LEU A 270 -6.38 1.60 9.88
C LEU A 270 -7.30 0.98 10.94
N LEU A 271 -7.89 -0.18 10.65
CA LEU A 271 -8.67 -0.94 11.62
C LEU A 271 -7.77 -1.40 12.78
N GLU A 272 -6.60 -1.99 12.51
CA GLU A 272 -5.62 -2.33 13.57
C GLU A 272 -5.26 -1.12 14.43
N TRP A 273 -5.08 0.04 13.79
CA TRP A 273 -4.72 1.27 14.49
C TRP A 273 -5.85 1.79 15.38
N ILE A 274 -7.09 1.90 14.90
CA ILE A 274 -8.18 2.42 15.74
C ILE A 274 -8.51 1.48 16.91
N GLU A 275 -8.31 0.17 16.77
CA GLU A 275 -8.51 -0.80 17.85
C GLU A 275 -7.45 -0.69 18.96
N SER A 276 -6.27 -0.12 18.65
CA SER A 276 -5.23 0.16 19.65
C SER A 276 -5.42 1.50 20.36
N ARG A 277 -6.39 2.33 19.94
CA ARG A 277 -6.65 3.65 20.54
C ARG A 277 -7.71 3.60 21.64
N PRO A 278 -7.66 4.51 22.62
CA PRO A 278 -8.77 4.74 23.55
C PRO A 278 -10.06 5.11 22.81
N SER A 279 -11.16 4.42 23.13
CA SER A 279 -12.44 4.61 22.45
C SER A 279 -12.98 6.04 22.51
N GLY A 280 -12.77 6.74 23.63
CA GLY A 280 -13.21 8.12 23.82
C GLY A 280 -12.54 9.15 22.89
N GLU A 281 -11.42 8.82 22.25
CA GLU A 281 -10.78 9.71 21.26
C GLU A 281 -11.67 9.99 20.04
N PHE A 282 -12.61 9.08 19.74
CA PHE A 282 -13.45 9.13 18.55
C PHE A 282 -14.84 9.72 18.80
N ASP A 283 -15.24 9.93 20.06
CA ASP A 283 -16.56 10.45 20.43
C ASP A 283 -16.92 11.76 19.71
N PRO A 284 -16.02 12.76 19.58
CA PRO A 284 -16.32 14.00 18.85
C PRO A 284 -16.59 13.80 17.36
N TYR A 285 -16.19 12.66 16.81
CA TYR A 285 -16.22 12.38 15.38
C TYR A 285 -17.23 11.30 15.01
N GLY A 286 -18.16 10.94 15.89
CA GLY A 286 -19.20 9.92 15.62
C GLY A 286 -18.98 8.59 16.36
N GLY A 287 -17.92 8.47 17.15
CA GLY A 287 -17.61 7.31 17.98
C GLY A 287 -16.83 6.22 17.24
N LEU A 288 -16.09 5.42 18.02
CA LEU A 288 -15.21 4.36 17.50
C LEU A 288 -15.98 3.30 16.68
N GLU A 289 -17.19 2.93 17.12
CA GLU A 289 -17.95 1.85 16.49
C GLU A 289 -18.36 2.17 15.05
N GLU A 290 -18.70 3.42 14.73
CA GLU A 290 -19.07 3.79 13.35
C GLU A 290 -17.86 3.66 12.41
N ILE A 291 -16.71 4.15 12.85
CA ILE A 291 -15.47 4.14 12.07
C ILE A 291 -14.98 2.69 11.90
N ARG A 292 -15.02 1.92 12.99
CA ARG A 292 -14.75 0.47 13.00
C ARG A 292 -15.64 -0.25 12.00
N HIS A 293 -16.95 -0.04 12.07
CA HIS A 293 -17.91 -0.66 11.17
C HIS A 293 -17.58 -0.33 9.71
N LEU A 294 -17.29 0.94 9.41
CA LEU A 294 -17.00 1.39 8.05
C LEU A 294 -15.70 0.79 7.49
N LEU A 295 -14.61 0.83 8.25
CA LEU A 295 -13.33 0.22 7.87
C LEU A 295 -13.46 -1.29 7.70
N ARG A 296 -14.11 -1.98 8.64
CA ARG A 296 -14.38 -3.42 8.55
C ARG A 296 -15.19 -3.75 7.30
N ARG A 297 -16.21 -2.93 6.99
CA ARG A 297 -17.06 -3.13 5.82
C ARG A 297 -16.28 -2.98 4.52
N MET A 298 -15.46 -1.92 4.40
CA MET A 298 -14.57 -1.73 3.24
C MET A 298 -13.57 -2.88 3.10
N ALA A 299 -12.94 -3.29 4.20
CA ALA A 299 -11.97 -4.38 4.20
C ALA A 299 -12.61 -5.70 3.77
N LYS A 300 -13.77 -6.07 4.33
CA LYS A 300 -14.46 -7.32 3.97
C LYS A 300 -14.94 -7.33 2.53
N VAL A 301 -15.61 -6.27 2.07
CA VAL A 301 -16.18 -6.25 0.72
C VAL A 301 -15.09 -6.32 -0.36
N THR A 302 -13.95 -5.66 -0.13
CA THR A 302 -12.80 -5.73 -1.04
C THR A 302 -12.05 -7.06 -0.93
N ALA A 303 -11.93 -7.65 0.27
CA ALA A 303 -11.36 -8.98 0.47
C ALA A 303 -12.18 -10.07 -0.23
N ASP A 304 -13.50 -10.03 -0.08
CA ASP A 304 -14.42 -10.99 -0.70
C ASP A 304 -14.32 -10.89 -2.23
N TYR A 305 -14.34 -9.67 -2.79
CA TYR A 305 -14.19 -9.48 -4.24
C TYR A 305 -12.80 -9.87 -4.77
N TYR A 306 -11.73 -9.62 -3.99
CA TYR A 306 -10.39 -10.12 -4.32
C TYR A 306 -10.41 -11.64 -4.46
N ILE A 307 -10.92 -12.34 -3.43
CA ILE A 307 -10.92 -13.81 -3.35
C ILE A 307 -11.81 -14.43 -4.42
N ASP A 308 -13.03 -13.92 -4.57
CA ASP A 308 -14.07 -14.58 -5.37
C ASP A 308 -14.13 -14.07 -6.82
N GLY A 309 -13.75 -12.81 -7.06
CA GLY A 309 -14.00 -12.11 -8.32
C GLY A 309 -12.77 -11.69 -9.12
N MET A 310 -11.64 -11.40 -8.48
CA MET A 310 -10.56 -10.63 -9.10
C MET A 310 -9.29 -11.44 -9.45
N THR A 311 -9.08 -12.60 -8.85
CA THR A 311 -7.83 -13.35 -9.01
C THR A 311 -7.97 -14.62 -9.84
N ALA A 312 -6.85 -15.05 -10.42
CA ALA A 312 -6.67 -16.41 -10.89
C ALA A 312 -6.70 -17.42 -9.71
N LEU A 313 -6.56 -18.71 -10.03
CA LEU A 313 -6.68 -19.79 -9.05
C LEU A 313 -5.60 -19.72 -7.96
N ASP A 314 -4.41 -19.25 -8.29
CA ASP A 314 -3.23 -19.11 -7.42
C ASP A 314 -3.20 -17.82 -6.59
N GLY A 315 -4.26 -17.01 -6.66
CA GLY A 315 -4.36 -15.76 -5.89
C GLY A 315 -3.70 -14.56 -6.54
N ILE A 316 -3.26 -14.64 -7.81
CA ILE A 316 -2.65 -13.52 -8.52
C ILE A 316 -3.71 -12.85 -9.43
N PRO A 317 -3.92 -11.52 -9.33
CA PRO A 317 -4.86 -10.81 -10.18
C PRO A 317 -4.21 -10.37 -11.50
N PHE A 318 -5.05 -10.17 -12.52
CA PHE A 318 -4.69 -9.34 -13.67
C PHE A 318 -4.57 -7.87 -13.26
N TRP A 319 -3.98 -7.02 -14.09
CA TRP A 319 -3.80 -5.60 -13.76
C TRP A 319 -5.12 -4.83 -13.58
N ASP A 320 -6.21 -5.30 -14.20
CA ASP A 320 -7.56 -4.73 -14.10
C ASP A 320 -8.59 -5.87 -14.26
N ASP A 321 -9.67 -5.84 -13.46
CA ASP A 321 -10.70 -6.90 -13.44
C ASP A 321 -11.59 -6.94 -14.70
N GLY A 322 -11.56 -5.86 -15.49
CA GLY A 322 -12.27 -5.72 -16.75
C GLY A 322 -11.32 -5.42 -17.91
N ALA A 323 -10.05 -5.78 -17.78
CA ALA A 323 -9.09 -5.67 -18.88
C ALA A 323 -9.62 -6.37 -20.15
N PRO A 324 -9.59 -5.71 -21.32
CA PRO A 324 -10.35 -6.13 -22.49
C PRO A 324 -9.89 -7.49 -23.05
N GLY A 325 -8.62 -7.83 -22.93
CA GLY A 325 -8.06 -9.10 -23.39
C GLY A 325 -8.43 -10.31 -22.51
N LEU A 326 -9.05 -10.10 -21.33
CA LEU A 326 -9.54 -11.21 -20.49
C LEU A 326 -10.57 -12.08 -21.22
N VAL A 327 -11.28 -11.52 -22.21
CA VAL A 327 -12.23 -12.28 -23.06
C VAL A 327 -11.55 -13.40 -23.85
N HIS A 328 -10.24 -13.32 -24.07
CA HIS A 328 -9.46 -14.34 -24.76
C HIS A 328 -8.83 -15.37 -23.81
N LEU A 329 -9.01 -15.20 -22.50
CA LEU A 329 -8.48 -16.08 -21.45
C LEU A 329 -9.64 -16.85 -20.80
N GLU A 330 -10.26 -17.76 -21.55
CA GLU A 330 -11.42 -18.53 -21.08
C GLU A 330 -11.09 -19.34 -19.81
N GLY A 331 -11.94 -19.19 -18.78
CA GLY A 331 -11.77 -19.86 -17.49
C GLY A 331 -10.51 -19.43 -16.73
N TRP A 332 -10.01 -18.20 -16.93
CA TRP A 332 -8.79 -17.73 -16.26
C TRP A 332 -8.89 -17.77 -14.71
N ARG A 333 -10.10 -17.67 -14.15
CA ARG A 333 -10.33 -17.79 -12.70
C ARG A 333 -10.17 -19.22 -12.18
N ASP A 334 -10.31 -20.22 -13.05
CA ASP A 334 -10.22 -21.64 -12.72
C ASP A 334 -8.82 -22.23 -12.97
N LYS A 335 -7.86 -21.37 -13.35
CA LYS A 335 -6.48 -21.76 -13.70
C LYS A 335 -5.50 -20.90 -12.92
N ASN A 336 -4.31 -21.44 -12.65
CA ASN A 336 -3.22 -20.61 -12.14
C ASN A 336 -2.90 -19.53 -13.18
N SER A 337 -2.47 -18.38 -12.71
CA SER A 337 -2.06 -17.30 -13.58
C SER A 337 -0.80 -17.69 -14.37
N VAL A 338 -0.72 -17.23 -15.60
CA VAL A 338 0.44 -17.45 -16.49
C VAL A 338 0.93 -16.07 -16.91
N PRO A 339 2.00 -15.55 -16.29
CA PRO A 339 2.46 -14.20 -16.60
C PRO A 339 2.85 -13.99 -18.06
N GLU A 340 3.27 -15.05 -18.76
CA GLU A 340 3.69 -15.02 -20.17
C GLU A 340 2.54 -15.21 -21.18
N ASN A 341 1.29 -15.12 -20.74
CA ASN A 341 0.14 -15.25 -21.65
C ASN A 341 0.14 -14.13 -22.72
N PRO A 342 -0.50 -14.31 -23.89
CA PRO A 342 -0.38 -13.34 -24.98
C PRO A 342 -1.40 -12.18 -24.92
N TRP A 343 -2.22 -12.08 -23.87
CA TRP A 343 -3.43 -11.24 -23.87
C TRP A 343 -3.43 -10.13 -22.82
N GLU A 344 -3.22 -10.45 -21.54
CA GLU A 344 -3.27 -9.45 -20.46
C GLU A 344 -2.21 -9.69 -19.38
N PRO A 345 -1.54 -8.65 -18.86
CA PRO A 345 -0.55 -8.82 -17.81
C PRO A 345 -1.19 -9.04 -16.45
N VAL A 346 -0.55 -9.86 -15.63
CA VAL A 346 -0.81 -9.92 -14.19
C VAL A 346 -0.26 -8.68 -13.49
N ASP A 347 -0.73 -8.40 -12.28
CA ASP A 347 -0.08 -7.44 -11.39
C ASP A 347 0.21 -8.08 -10.03
N SER A 348 1.43 -8.59 -9.89
CA SER A 348 1.89 -9.24 -8.65
C SER A 348 1.98 -8.26 -7.48
N SER A 349 2.18 -6.97 -7.75
CA SER A 349 2.23 -5.95 -6.69
C SER A 349 0.88 -5.81 -5.99
N ALA A 350 -0.24 -5.85 -6.73
CA ALA A 350 -1.58 -5.90 -6.16
C ALA A 350 -1.79 -7.13 -5.27
N ALA A 351 -1.23 -8.28 -5.65
CA ALA A 351 -1.30 -9.49 -4.84
C ALA A 351 -0.51 -9.36 -3.53
N ALA A 352 0.71 -8.82 -3.57
CA ALA A 352 1.54 -8.64 -2.36
C ALA A 352 0.90 -7.68 -1.36
N ILE A 353 0.27 -6.61 -1.84
CA ILE A 353 -0.46 -5.64 -1.01
C ILE A 353 -1.74 -6.28 -0.43
N SER A 354 -2.49 -7.01 -1.27
CA SER A 354 -3.74 -7.66 -0.84
C SER A 354 -3.49 -8.79 0.16
N ALA A 355 -2.42 -9.57 -0.01
CA ALA A 355 -2.02 -10.62 0.93
C ALA A 355 -1.76 -10.04 2.34
N GLN A 356 -1.12 -8.87 2.44
CA GLN A 356 -0.98 -8.18 3.73
C GLN A 356 -2.34 -7.80 4.31
N GLY A 357 -3.22 -7.19 3.52
CA GLY A 357 -4.57 -6.82 3.97
C GLY A 357 -5.39 -8.02 4.44
N LEU A 358 -5.33 -9.13 3.70
CA LEU A 358 -6.02 -10.38 4.01
C LEU A 358 -5.52 -11.03 5.31
N ILE A 359 -4.20 -11.12 5.50
CA ILE A 359 -3.62 -11.66 6.74
C ILE A 359 -4.04 -10.81 7.94
N ARG A 360 -3.87 -9.48 7.86
CA ARG A 360 -4.27 -8.54 8.92
C ARG A 360 -5.76 -8.65 9.25
N LEU A 361 -6.61 -8.66 8.23
CA LEU A 361 -8.06 -8.77 8.39
C LEU A 361 -8.46 -10.12 9.02
N GLY A 362 -7.84 -11.21 8.57
CA GLY A 362 -8.08 -12.55 9.12
C GLY A 362 -7.71 -12.65 10.60
N LEU A 363 -6.58 -12.05 11.00
CA LEU A 363 -6.15 -11.99 12.41
C LEU A 363 -7.08 -11.13 13.27
N LEU A 364 -7.42 -9.92 12.79
CA LEU A 364 -8.30 -8.99 13.50
C LEU A 364 -9.69 -9.54 13.72
N LEU A 365 -10.30 -10.12 12.68
CA LEU A 365 -11.67 -10.63 12.73
C LEU A 365 -11.76 -12.08 13.20
N LYS A 366 -10.61 -12.77 13.35
CA LYS A 366 -10.53 -14.21 13.60
C LYS A 366 -11.28 -15.02 12.54
N GLU A 367 -11.08 -14.64 11.28
CA GLU A 367 -11.70 -15.27 10.11
C GLU A 367 -10.63 -16.01 9.28
N ASP A 368 -10.56 -17.33 9.43
CA ASP A 368 -9.56 -18.18 8.78
C ASP A 368 -9.56 -18.06 7.25
N ARG A 369 -10.73 -17.79 6.65
CA ARG A 369 -10.87 -17.59 5.20
C ARG A 369 -9.90 -16.51 4.68
N TYR A 370 -9.83 -15.36 5.36
CA TYR A 370 -8.96 -14.27 4.92
C TYR A 370 -7.49 -14.56 5.22
N LEU A 371 -7.20 -15.11 6.40
CA LEU A 371 -5.83 -15.51 6.75
C LEU A 371 -5.28 -16.50 5.73
N GLN A 372 -6.02 -17.57 5.44
CA GLN A 372 -5.61 -18.61 4.49
C GLN A 372 -5.52 -18.09 3.05
N ALA A 373 -6.41 -17.18 2.63
CA ALA A 373 -6.30 -16.53 1.33
C ALA A 373 -5.01 -15.71 1.21
N GLY A 374 -4.66 -14.93 2.23
CA GLY A 374 -3.42 -14.16 2.26
C GLY A 374 -2.18 -15.04 2.26
N LEU A 375 -2.18 -16.13 3.04
CA LEU A 375 -1.08 -17.11 3.05
C LEU A 375 -0.95 -17.86 1.71
N THR A 376 -2.07 -18.18 1.06
CA THR A 376 -2.08 -18.79 -0.29
C THR A 376 -1.43 -17.87 -1.31
N ALA A 377 -1.81 -16.59 -1.35
CA ALA A 377 -1.21 -15.62 -2.26
C ALA A 377 0.29 -15.43 -1.95
N ALA A 378 0.67 -15.36 -0.67
CA ALA A 378 2.06 -15.26 -0.26
C ALA A 378 2.90 -16.45 -0.72
N GLN A 379 2.38 -17.68 -0.59
CA GLN A 379 3.05 -18.90 -1.07
C GLN A 379 3.36 -18.82 -2.57
N THR A 380 2.41 -18.35 -3.39
CA THR A 380 2.61 -18.14 -4.83
C THR A 380 3.69 -17.08 -5.10
N LEU A 381 3.64 -15.94 -4.40
CA LEU A 381 4.56 -14.83 -4.60
C LEU A 381 6.00 -15.12 -4.15
N PHE A 382 6.20 -16.03 -3.19
CA PHE A 382 7.51 -16.44 -2.70
C PHE A 382 8.21 -17.49 -3.58
N ALA A 383 7.60 -17.84 -4.72
CA ALA A 383 8.14 -18.78 -5.69
C ALA A 383 8.34 -18.11 -7.06
N GLU A 384 9.23 -18.68 -7.88
CA GLU A 384 9.29 -18.37 -9.31
C GLU A 384 7.98 -18.79 -9.99
N PRO A 385 7.48 -18.02 -10.98
CA PRO A 385 8.17 -16.93 -11.68
C PRO A 385 8.04 -15.54 -11.02
N TYR A 386 7.33 -15.40 -9.89
CA TYR A 386 7.11 -14.10 -9.24
C TYR A 386 8.33 -13.60 -8.47
N LEU A 387 8.94 -14.47 -7.67
CA LEU A 387 10.15 -14.13 -6.93
C LEU A 387 11.36 -14.14 -7.87
N CYS A 388 12.00 -12.98 -8.03
CA CYS A 388 13.19 -12.84 -8.86
C CYS A 388 14.44 -13.39 -8.16
N THR A 389 14.95 -14.52 -8.65
CA THR A 389 16.21 -15.14 -8.20
C THR A 389 17.43 -14.72 -9.03
N ASN A 390 17.19 -14.07 -10.17
CA ASN A 390 18.25 -13.62 -11.08
C ASN A 390 19.01 -12.43 -10.47
N SER A 391 20.32 -12.60 -10.26
CA SER A 391 21.21 -11.58 -9.70
C SER A 391 21.48 -10.40 -10.65
N SER A 392 21.26 -10.57 -11.96
CA SER A 392 21.39 -9.47 -12.93
C SER A 392 20.17 -8.55 -12.98
N HIS A 393 19.05 -8.96 -12.38
CA HIS A 393 17.82 -8.18 -12.29
C HIS A 393 17.79 -7.44 -10.93
N GLN A 394 17.57 -6.13 -10.94
CA GLN A 394 17.60 -5.30 -9.73
C GLN A 394 16.34 -5.43 -8.87
N GLY A 395 15.20 -5.75 -9.48
CA GLY A 395 13.93 -5.95 -8.78
C GLY A 395 13.77 -7.34 -8.13
N LEU A 396 12.91 -7.43 -7.12
CA LEU A 396 12.60 -8.61 -6.33
C LEU A 396 11.27 -9.29 -6.73
N LEU A 397 10.19 -8.53 -6.89
CA LEU A 397 8.86 -9.03 -7.25
C LEU A 397 8.52 -8.76 -8.72
N LEU A 398 8.61 -9.79 -9.56
CA LEU A 398 8.36 -9.68 -11.00
C LEU A 398 6.89 -9.63 -11.36
N HIS A 399 6.61 -9.17 -12.57
CA HIS A 399 5.28 -9.04 -13.16
C HIS A 399 4.41 -7.98 -12.47
N SER A 400 5.05 -6.86 -12.09
CA SER A 400 4.35 -5.65 -11.68
C SER A 400 3.93 -4.83 -12.90
N VAL A 401 2.74 -4.21 -12.84
CA VAL A 401 2.25 -3.29 -13.89
C VAL A 401 2.08 -1.90 -13.30
N TYR A 402 2.84 -0.91 -13.76
CA TYR A 402 2.75 0.46 -13.28
C TYR A 402 1.57 1.23 -13.88
N HIS A 403 1.56 1.45 -15.21
CA HIS A 403 0.62 2.37 -15.84
C HIS A 403 0.27 1.91 -17.26
N ARG A 404 -0.54 0.86 -17.32
CA ARG A 404 -0.92 0.20 -18.58
C ARG A 404 -1.55 1.14 -19.62
N PRO A 405 -2.50 2.04 -19.27
CA PRO A 405 -3.10 2.94 -20.27
C PRO A 405 -2.12 3.93 -20.93
N ASN A 406 -1.06 4.34 -20.22
CA ASN A 406 -0.05 5.25 -20.78
C ASN A 406 1.08 4.50 -21.51
N GLY A 407 1.06 3.17 -21.53
CA GLY A 407 2.09 2.36 -22.19
C GLY A 407 3.48 2.50 -21.54
N TRP A 408 3.54 2.71 -20.23
CA TRP A 408 4.81 2.97 -19.53
C TRP A 408 5.58 1.71 -19.16
N ASP A 409 4.90 0.57 -19.15
CA ASP A 409 5.43 -0.72 -18.75
C ASP A 409 6.25 -1.34 -19.88
N HIS A 410 7.41 -1.90 -19.55
CA HIS A 410 8.27 -2.54 -20.55
C HIS A 410 7.60 -3.81 -21.10
N ILE A 411 7.61 -3.95 -22.42
CA ILE A 411 7.13 -5.13 -23.14
C ILE A 411 8.36 -5.80 -23.75
N PRO A 412 8.72 -7.02 -23.33
CA PRO A 412 9.80 -7.77 -23.95
C PRO A 412 9.58 -7.97 -25.45
N ALA A 413 10.64 -8.01 -26.24
CA ALA A 413 10.57 -8.05 -27.71
C ALA A 413 9.76 -9.24 -28.27
N ASN A 414 9.67 -10.35 -27.53
CA ASN A 414 8.91 -11.56 -27.88
C ASN A 414 7.52 -11.64 -27.23
N SER A 415 7.05 -10.57 -26.59
CA SER A 415 5.72 -10.50 -25.95
C SER A 415 4.84 -9.42 -26.57
N LYS A 416 3.52 -9.53 -26.34
CA LYS A 416 2.51 -8.51 -26.66
C LYS A 416 2.08 -7.71 -25.43
N ILE A 417 2.50 -8.15 -24.25
CA ILE A 417 2.10 -7.59 -22.97
C ILE A 417 3.31 -7.35 -22.05
N PRO A 418 3.21 -6.43 -21.08
CA PRO A 418 4.23 -6.22 -20.08
C PRO A 418 4.37 -7.45 -19.20
N GLN A 419 5.60 -7.89 -18.97
CA GLN A 419 5.91 -9.01 -18.10
C GLN A 419 7.38 -8.97 -17.71
N GLY A 420 7.74 -9.61 -16.60
CA GLY A 420 9.12 -9.83 -16.20
C GLY A 420 9.79 -8.64 -15.51
N GLU A 421 9.09 -7.52 -15.34
CA GLU A 421 9.61 -6.35 -14.61
C GLU A 421 9.05 -6.25 -13.20
N SER A 422 9.81 -5.59 -12.33
CA SER A 422 9.44 -5.25 -10.96
C SER A 422 9.05 -3.78 -10.80
N SER A 423 8.48 -3.48 -9.63
CA SER A 423 8.21 -2.15 -9.13
C SER A 423 8.75 -1.95 -7.72
N MET A 424 9.15 -0.73 -7.39
CA MET A 424 9.74 -0.42 -6.09
C MET A 424 8.73 -0.61 -4.94
N TRP A 425 7.44 -0.34 -5.18
CA TRP A 425 6.37 -0.65 -4.21
C TRP A 425 6.09 -2.15 -4.12
N GLY A 426 6.16 -2.90 -5.23
CA GLY A 426 6.01 -4.35 -5.25
C GLY A 426 7.11 -5.03 -4.43
N ASP A 427 8.36 -4.62 -4.63
CA ASP A 427 9.50 -5.09 -3.84
C ASP A 427 9.30 -4.79 -2.35
N TYR A 428 8.97 -3.54 -2.00
CA TYR A 428 8.73 -3.15 -0.61
C TYR A 428 7.62 -3.97 0.04
N HIS A 429 6.49 -4.14 -0.64
CA HIS A 429 5.35 -4.87 -0.09
C HIS A 429 5.56 -6.38 -0.04
N LEU A 430 6.41 -6.97 -0.90
CA LEU A 430 6.81 -8.36 -0.76
C LEU A 430 7.70 -8.57 0.48
N VAL A 431 8.62 -7.63 0.73
CA VAL A 431 9.45 -7.63 1.94
C VAL A 431 8.59 -7.40 3.19
N GLU A 432 7.69 -6.42 3.17
CA GLU A 432 6.76 -6.13 4.27
C GLU A 432 5.85 -7.33 4.58
N LEU A 433 5.33 -8.02 3.55
CA LEU A 433 4.57 -9.26 3.70
C LEU A 433 5.42 -10.36 4.37
N SER A 434 6.69 -10.48 3.99
CA SER A 434 7.61 -11.45 4.60
C SER A 434 7.85 -11.15 6.08
N VAL A 435 8.04 -9.87 6.44
CA VAL A 435 8.16 -9.43 7.85
C VAL A 435 6.87 -9.72 8.62
N LEU A 436 5.70 -9.43 8.02
CA LEU A 436 4.41 -9.73 8.63
C LEU A 436 4.25 -11.23 8.93
N ILE A 437 4.52 -12.10 7.96
CA ILE A 437 4.41 -13.56 8.14
C ILE A 437 5.39 -14.06 9.20
N LEU A 438 6.65 -13.61 9.17
CA LEU A 438 7.64 -13.97 10.18
C LEU A 438 7.26 -13.47 11.59
N SER A 439 6.49 -12.38 11.69
CA SER A 439 5.99 -11.88 12.97
C SER A 439 4.82 -12.68 13.56
N LEU A 440 4.23 -13.61 12.80
CA LEU A 440 3.15 -14.49 13.28
C LEU A 440 3.65 -15.64 14.16
N HIS A 441 4.97 -15.85 14.23
CA HIS A 441 5.53 -16.90 15.06
C HIS A 441 5.22 -16.67 16.55
N PRO A 442 4.92 -17.75 17.31
CA PRO A 442 4.69 -17.64 18.74
C PRO A 442 5.85 -16.94 19.48
N GLY A 443 5.52 -15.90 20.25
CA GLY A 443 6.48 -15.11 21.03
C GLY A 443 7.05 -13.89 20.28
N SER A 444 6.77 -13.73 18.98
CA SER A 444 7.07 -12.51 18.25
C SER A 444 6.00 -11.44 18.50
N LYS A 445 6.41 -10.17 18.44
CA LYS A 445 5.47 -9.05 18.36
C LYS A 445 4.98 -8.91 16.92
N LEU A 446 3.67 -8.83 16.74
CA LEU A 446 3.05 -8.65 15.43
C LEU A 446 3.59 -7.38 14.74
N TYR A 447 3.77 -7.46 13.42
CA TYR A 447 4.20 -6.32 12.63
C TYR A 447 3.06 -5.31 12.40
N CYS A 448 3.15 -4.15 13.05
CA CYS A 448 2.28 -2.99 12.84
C CYS A 448 3.08 -1.78 12.30
N PHE A 449 2.40 -0.81 11.69
CA PHE A 449 3.05 0.43 11.22
C PHE A 449 3.22 1.47 12.34
N PHE A 450 2.53 1.29 13.46
CA PHE A 450 2.58 2.13 14.65
C PHE A 450 3.29 1.38 15.79
N PRO A 451 3.89 2.08 16.77
CA PRO A 451 4.45 1.43 17.95
C PRO A 451 3.34 0.89 18.87
N ASP A 452 3.61 -0.20 19.57
CA ASP A 452 2.78 -0.60 20.72
C ASP A 452 2.93 0.48 21.82
N GLU A 453 1.81 0.93 22.41
CA GLU A 453 1.83 1.86 23.54
C GLU A 453 2.36 1.22 24.84
#